data_AF-A0A011QGV3-F1
#
_entry.id   AF-A0A011QGV3-F1
#
_cell.length_a   1.000
_cell.length_b   1.000
_cell.length_c   1.000
_cell.angle_alpha   90.00
_cell.angle_beta   90.00
_cell.angle_gamma   90.00
#
_symmetry.space_group_name_H-M   'P 1'
#
loop_
_entity.id
_entity.type
_entity.pdbx_description
1 polymer ?
#
loop_
_entity_poly.entity_id
_entity_poly.type
_entity_poly.pdbx_seq_one_letter_code
_entity_poly.pdbx_strand_id
1 'polypeptide(L)'
;MEQDQPPLTSPADDQTPARQPLPRPTRLPLYLALAYLVLISYASLYPFANWRDLGLSPLAFLGAAWPRYWTAFDLAVNIAVYVPLGFLLALTLRHLPGRWSAAVAALLVGSLLSFTVECLQNWLPARVPSNIDLACNISGSAIGAVLAVWKGKPIFRRVAQLQQALLAPIPHAELGLVLIAMWLLTQLSPETLLFGVGDLRQVLGLTPAVPYAAPAFFMLETGVIVCNTIVIGLFTRTLLADRNAPHLVLFSFFMLALAIRTLAAAVLVAPHDALAWLTPGARLGLLIGGVLLSLLLLLPAALRIGFAGVALMAGTALVNLTPPNPYSEAALATWRQGHFLNFNGLTRWIASLWPFLALPYLTALGRRL
;
A
#
# COMPACT_ATOMS: atom_id res chain seq x y z
N MET A 1 -12.42 79.90 -23.36
CA MET A 1 -12.74 78.88 -24.38
C MET A 1 -11.42 78.22 -24.76
N GLU A 2 -10.93 77.33 -23.91
CA GLU A 2 -11.19 75.88 -23.90
C GLU A 2 -10.15 75.18 -24.81
N GLN A 3 -9.05 74.76 -24.17
CA GLN A 3 -8.03 73.92 -24.77
C GLN A 3 -8.47 72.47 -24.59
N ASP A 4 -8.68 71.81 -25.73
CA ASP A 4 -9.14 70.42 -25.84
C ASP A 4 -8.00 69.46 -25.46
N GLN A 5 -8.14 68.75 -24.33
CA GLN A 5 -7.24 67.69 -23.89
C GLN A 5 -7.70 66.35 -24.48
N PRO A 6 -6.85 65.56 -25.15
CA PRO A 6 -7.22 64.23 -25.59
C PRO A 6 -7.36 63.29 -24.37
N PRO A 7 -8.28 62.31 -24.40
CA PRO A 7 -8.53 61.44 -23.27
C PRO A 7 -7.33 60.52 -23.00
N LEU A 8 -6.89 60.51 -21.74
CA LEU A 8 -5.95 59.54 -21.17
C LEU A 8 -6.54 58.14 -21.31
N THR A 9 -5.97 57.33 -22.21
CA THR A 9 -6.20 55.90 -22.25
C THR A 9 -5.68 55.28 -20.95
N SER A 10 -6.58 54.70 -20.15
CA SER A 10 -6.21 53.88 -18.99
C SER A 10 -5.30 52.74 -19.47
N PRO A 11 -4.16 52.45 -18.82
CA PRO A 11 -3.43 51.24 -19.12
C PRO A 11 -4.36 50.07 -18.78
N ALA A 12 -4.75 49.32 -19.82
CA ALA A 12 -5.46 48.08 -19.65
C ALA A 12 -4.65 47.20 -18.69
N ASP A 13 -5.31 46.72 -17.64
CA ASP A 13 -4.82 45.67 -16.76
C ASP A 13 -4.31 44.52 -17.62
N ASP A 14 -3.00 44.47 -17.81
CA ASP A 14 -2.30 43.36 -18.44
C ASP A 14 -2.29 42.21 -17.43
N GLN A 15 -3.48 41.62 -17.20
CA GLN A 15 -3.65 40.38 -16.48
C GLN A 15 -3.08 39.27 -17.35
N THR A 16 -1.76 39.19 -17.43
CA THR A 16 -1.07 38.01 -17.92
C THR A 16 -1.58 36.86 -17.03
N PRO A 17 -2.30 35.85 -17.57
CA PRO A 17 -2.80 34.78 -16.75
C PRO A 17 -1.62 34.14 -16.03
N ALA A 18 -1.64 34.20 -14.69
CA ALA A 18 -0.57 33.68 -13.85
C ALA A 18 -0.19 32.29 -14.36
N ARG A 19 1.02 32.16 -14.92
CA ARG A 19 1.52 30.90 -15.49
C ARG A 19 1.31 29.83 -14.43
N GLN A 20 0.45 28.85 -14.72
CA GLN A 20 0.26 27.72 -13.84
C GLN A 20 1.64 27.11 -13.58
N PRO A 21 2.07 26.96 -12.32
CA PRO A 21 3.38 26.42 -12.02
C PRO A 21 3.52 25.05 -12.68
N LEU A 22 4.65 24.85 -13.37
CA LEU A 22 4.91 23.61 -14.09
C LEU A 22 4.75 22.41 -13.14
N PRO A 23 4.14 21.31 -13.61
CA PRO A 23 3.93 20.14 -12.77
C PRO A 23 5.22 19.66 -12.12
N ARG A 24 5.25 19.58 -10.79
CA ARG A 24 6.41 18.98 -10.08
C ARG A 24 6.60 17.55 -10.55
N PRO A 25 7.85 17.09 -10.77
CA PRO A 25 8.11 15.70 -11.14
C PRO A 25 7.68 14.77 -9.99
N THR A 26 6.64 13.97 -10.20
CA THR A 26 6.18 13.01 -9.20
C THR A 26 7.15 11.84 -9.04
N ARG A 27 7.43 11.48 -7.78
CA ARG A 27 8.24 10.32 -7.40
C ARG A 27 7.40 9.05 -7.23
N LEU A 28 6.09 9.11 -7.47
CA LEU A 28 5.18 7.98 -7.27
C LEU A 28 5.61 6.71 -8.01
N PRO A 29 6.04 6.73 -9.30
CA PRO A 29 6.47 5.51 -9.97
C PRO A 29 7.63 4.81 -9.27
N LEU A 30 8.57 5.57 -8.69
CA LEU A 30 9.70 5.02 -7.95
C LEU A 30 9.21 4.32 -6.69
N TYR A 31 8.40 4.99 -5.86
CA TYR A 31 7.91 4.39 -4.62
C TYR A 31 7.02 3.18 -4.86
N LEU A 32 6.18 3.22 -5.91
CA LEU A 32 5.39 2.06 -6.33
C LEU A 32 6.29 0.93 -6.86
N ALA A 33 7.30 1.24 -7.69
CA ALA A 33 8.23 0.22 -8.17
C ALA A 33 8.95 -0.47 -7.02
N LEU A 34 9.46 0.30 -6.04
CA LEU A 34 10.13 -0.25 -4.85
C LEU A 34 9.17 -1.11 -4.00
N ALA A 35 7.95 -0.63 -3.74
CA ALA A 35 6.96 -1.41 -3.00
C ALA A 35 6.58 -2.70 -3.75
N TYR A 36 6.46 -2.63 -5.08
CA TYR A 36 6.10 -3.76 -5.92
C TYR A 36 7.23 -4.77 -6.09
N LEU A 37 8.50 -4.31 -6.09
CA LEU A 37 9.68 -5.17 -6.01
C LEU A 37 9.66 -6.00 -4.72
N VAL A 38 9.46 -5.35 -3.57
CA VAL A 38 9.36 -6.03 -2.27
C VAL A 38 8.19 -7.03 -2.29
N LEU A 39 7.05 -6.63 -2.84
CA LEU A 39 5.87 -7.49 -2.98
C LEU A 39 6.17 -8.76 -3.78
N ILE A 40 6.75 -8.64 -4.97
CA ILE A 40 7.10 -9.79 -5.81
C ILE A 40 8.12 -10.68 -5.11
N SER A 41 9.21 -10.11 -4.59
CA SER A 41 10.22 -10.88 -3.86
C SER A 41 9.62 -11.64 -2.68
N TYR A 42 8.72 -11.00 -1.93
CA TYR A 42 8.03 -11.65 -0.82
C TYR A 42 7.16 -12.82 -1.30
N ALA A 43 6.29 -12.56 -2.28
CA ALA A 43 5.34 -13.56 -2.78
C ALA A 43 6.05 -14.79 -3.36
N SER A 44 7.20 -14.59 -4.01
CA SER A 44 7.97 -15.66 -4.64
C SER A 44 8.83 -16.46 -3.67
N LEU A 45 9.27 -15.86 -2.55
CA LEU A 45 10.15 -16.52 -1.56
C LEU A 45 9.41 -17.00 -0.29
N TYR A 46 8.16 -16.61 -0.10
CA TYR A 46 7.31 -17.15 0.96
C TYR A 46 7.18 -18.68 0.83
N PRO A 47 7.26 -19.46 1.94
CA PRO A 47 7.16 -19.05 3.35
C PRO A 47 8.45 -18.67 4.07
N PHE A 48 9.59 -18.53 3.38
CA PHE A 48 10.90 -18.28 4.01
C PHE A 48 11.31 -19.33 5.06
N ALA A 49 10.86 -20.57 4.92
CA ALA A 49 11.08 -21.64 5.89
C ALA A 49 11.75 -22.87 5.26
N ASN A 50 12.46 -23.63 6.10
CA ASN A 50 13.08 -24.92 5.75
C ASN A 50 14.09 -24.85 4.59
N TRP A 51 14.85 -23.74 4.50
CA TRP A 51 15.87 -23.59 3.47
C TRP A 51 16.87 -24.74 3.55
N ARG A 52 17.12 -25.42 2.43
CA ARG A 52 18.04 -26.57 2.37
C ARG A 52 18.80 -26.59 1.05
N ASP A 53 20.08 -26.91 1.12
CA ASP A 53 20.88 -27.17 -0.07
C ASP A 53 20.64 -28.61 -0.53
N LEU A 54 20.25 -28.77 -1.79
CA LEU A 54 20.02 -30.06 -2.44
C LEU A 54 21.22 -30.53 -3.27
N GLY A 55 22.32 -29.74 -3.29
CA GLY A 55 23.50 -30.03 -4.10
C GLY A 55 23.30 -29.82 -5.61
N LEU A 56 22.20 -29.16 -6.00
CA LEU A 56 21.89 -28.80 -7.38
C LEU A 56 22.52 -27.45 -7.72
N SER A 57 23.01 -27.31 -8.95
CA SER A 57 23.47 -26.01 -9.45
C SER A 57 22.29 -25.02 -9.43
N PRO A 58 22.46 -23.79 -8.92
CA PRO A 58 21.40 -22.77 -8.93
C PRO A 58 20.92 -22.40 -10.34
N LEU A 59 21.69 -22.75 -11.37
CA LEU A 59 21.39 -22.51 -12.78
C LEU A 59 20.79 -23.72 -13.50
N ALA A 60 20.64 -24.87 -12.82
CA ALA A 60 20.19 -26.13 -13.43
C ALA A 60 18.82 -26.00 -14.10
N PHE A 61 17.93 -25.17 -13.54
CA PHE A 61 16.58 -24.95 -14.06
C PHE A 61 16.56 -24.34 -15.47
N LEU A 62 17.62 -23.60 -15.88
CA LEU A 62 17.67 -22.97 -17.21
C LEU A 62 17.60 -24.01 -18.34
N GLY A 63 18.28 -25.14 -18.15
CA GLY A 63 18.30 -26.25 -19.10
C GLY A 63 17.30 -27.35 -18.79
N ALA A 64 16.41 -27.15 -17.81
CA ALA A 64 15.45 -28.17 -17.43
C ALA A 64 14.41 -28.40 -18.54
N ALA A 65 13.96 -29.65 -18.66
CA ALA A 65 12.85 -30.00 -19.54
C ALA A 65 11.55 -29.29 -19.11
N TRP A 66 10.64 -29.11 -20.07
CA TRP A 66 9.35 -28.49 -19.82
C TRP A 66 8.60 -29.22 -18.66
N PRO A 67 8.10 -28.52 -17.64
CA PRO A 67 7.36 -29.11 -16.54
C PRO A 67 6.14 -29.88 -17.04
N ARG A 68 5.89 -31.06 -16.46
CA ARG A 68 4.79 -31.92 -16.89
C ARG A 68 3.41 -31.39 -16.49
N TYR A 69 3.35 -30.54 -15.46
CA TYR A 69 2.14 -29.94 -14.93
C TYR A 69 2.25 -28.42 -15.06
N TRP A 70 1.57 -27.86 -16.05
CA TRP A 70 1.45 -26.42 -16.28
C TRP A 70 0.04 -26.11 -16.75
N THR A 71 -0.47 -24.94 -16.39
CA THR A 71 -1.72 -24.43 -16.96
C THR A 71 -1.49 -23.10 -17.67
N ALA A 72 -2.28 -22.81 -18.70
CA ALA A 72 -2.22 -21.50 -19.35
C ALA A 72 -2.53 -20.35 -18.37
N PHE A 73 -3.30 -20.64 -17.31
CA PHE A 73 -3.57 -19.70 -16.23
C PHE A 73 -2.29 -19.33 -15.47
N ASP A 74 -1.44 -20.30 -15.10
CA ASP A 74 -0.19 -20.04 -14.38
C ASP A 74 0.76 -19.15 -15.19
N LEU A 75 0.92 -19.45 -16.48
CA LEU A 75 1.72 -18.65 -17.40
C LEU A 75 1.18 -17.22 -17.52
N ALA A 76 -0.14 -17.08 -17.66
CA ALA A 76 -0.79 -15.77 -17.76
C ALA A 76 -0.62 -14.95 -16.48
N VAL A 77 -0.71 -15.58 -15.30
CA VAL A 77 -0.48 -14.92 -14.00
C VAL A 77 0.95 -14.45 -13.87
N ASN A 78 1.95 -15.27 -14.21
CA ASN A 78 3.37 -14.89 -14.16
C ASN A 78 3.67 -13.68 -15.05
N ILE A 79 3.13 -13.66 -16.28
CA ILE A 79 3.20 -12.48 -17.15
C ILE A 79 2.52 -11.28 -16.49
N ALA A 80 1.25 -11.44 -16.08
CA ALA A 80 0.44 -10.34 -15.55
C ALA A 80 1.05 -9.69 -14.30
N VAL A 81 1.66 -10.47 -13.41
CA VAL A 81 2.31 -9.98 -12.19
C VAL A 81 3.52 -9.09 -12.53
N TYR A 82 4.30 -9.40 -13.58
CA TYR A 82 5.48 -8.62 -13.94
C TYR A 82 5.19 -7.42 -14.85
N VAL A 83 4.02 -7.33 -15.49
CA VAL A 83 3.62 -6.17 -16.31
C VAL A 83 3.65 -4.85 -15.53
N PRO A 84 3.03 -4.72 -14.34
CA PRO A 84 3.13 -3.49 -13.55
C PRO A 84 4.57 -3.14 -13.17
N LEU A 85 5.41 -4.14 -12.87
CA LEU A 85 6.80 -3.92 -12.50
C LEU A 85 7.56 -3.25 -13.66
N GLY A 86 7.53 -3.85 -14.85
CA GLY A 86 8.21 -3.30 -16.03
C GLY A 86 7.72 -1.90 -16.39
N PHE A 87 6.41 -1.66 -16.26
CA PHE A 87 5.81 -0.35 -16.49
C PHE A 87 6.32 0.71 -15.50
N LEU A 88 6.31 0.41 -14.19
CA LEU A 88 6.73 1.34 -13.14
C LEU A 88 8.24 1.61 -13.18
N LEU A 89 9.06 0.60 -13.44
CA LEU A 89 10.50 0.75 -13.63
C LEU A 89 10.82 1.64 -14.82
N ALA A 90 10.16 1.44 -15.97
CA ALA A 90 10.37 2.26 -17.15
C ALA A 90 9.95 3.73 -16.93
N LEU A 91 8.85 3.97 -16.20
CA LEU A 91 8.46 5.33 -15.81
C LEU A 91 9.45 5.98 -14.84
N THR A 92 10.06 5.20 -13.95
CA THR A 92 11.08 5.66 -13.00
C THR A 92 12.37 6.06 -13.72
N LEU A 93 12.80 5.23 -14.67
CA LEU A 93 14.05 5.38 -15.42
C LEU A 93 13.93 6.23 -16.69
N ARG A 94 12.78 6.86 -16.92
CA ARG A 94 12.50 7.69 -18.11
C ARG A 94 13.46 8.87 -18.35
N HIS A 95 14.29 9.19 -17.37
CA HIS A 95 15.29 10.26 -17.46
C HIS A 95 16.53 9.81 -18.26
N LEU A 96 16.69 8.50 -18.50
CA LEU A 96 17.73 7.96 -19.36
C LEU A 96 17.57 8.47 -20.81
N PRO A 97 18.68 8.74 -21.51
CA PRO A 97 18.64 9.28 -22.87
C PRO A 97 18.10 8.24 -23.85
N GLY A 98 17.34 8.67 -24.85
CA GLY A 98 16.80 7.80 -25.90
C GLY A 98 15.43 7.21 -25.60
N ARG A 99 14.65 6.95 -26.65
CA ARG A 99 13.23 6.54 -26.54
C ARG A 99 13.03 5.21 -25.80
N TRP A 100 13.96 4.27 -25.96
CA TRP A 100 13.82 2.89 -25.48
C TRP A 100 14.74 2.55 -24.30
N SER A 101 15.70 3.39 -23.94
CA SER A 101 16.70 3.09 -22.92
C SER A 101 16.10 2.80 -21.55
N ALA A 102 15.07 3.58 -21.16
CA ALA A 102 14.32 3.32 -19.92
C ALA A 102 13.58 1.98 -19.95
N ALA A 103 13.05 1.58 -21.11
CA ALA A 103 12.37 0.29 -21.26
C ALA A 103 13.35 -0.89 -21.24
N VAL A 104 14.50 -0.75 -21.91
CA VAL A 104 15.58 -1.75 -21.87
C VAL A 104 16.12 -1.90 -20.45
N ALA A 105 16.37 -0.79 -19.74
CA ALA A 105 16.81 -0.85 -18.35
C ALA A 105 15.76 -1.48 -17.43
N ALA A 106 14.48 -1.15 -17.61
CA ALA A 106 13.38 -1.78 -16.87
C ALA A 106 13.28 -3.28 -17.13
N LEU A 107 13.41 -3.70 -18.40
CA LEU A 107 13.47 -5.10 -18.78
C LEU A 107 14.63 -5.80 -18.08
N LEU A 108 15.86 -5.26 -18.18
CA LEU A 108 17.05 -5.85 -17.55
C LEU A 108 16.90 -5.99 -16.03
N VAL A 109 16.37 -4.97 -15.34
CA VAL A 109 16.13 -5.03 -13.89
C VAL A 109 15.06 -6.07 -13.54
N GLY A 110 13.95 -6.12 -14.28
CA GLY A 110 12.90 -7.12 -14.06
C GLY A 110 13.37 -8.55 -14.35
N SER A 111 14.16 -8.74 -15.40
CA SER A 111 14.80 -10.02 -15.74
C SER A 111 15.78 -10.45 -14.66
N LEU A 112 16.63 -9.53 -14.18
CA LEU A 112 17.58 -9.81 -13.11
C LEU A 112 16.84 -10.21 -11.83
N LEU A 113 15.77 -9.50 -11.46
CA LEU A 113 14.95 -9.85 -10.30
C LEU A 113 14.38 -11.27 -10.45
N SER A 114 13.72 -11.57 -11.57
CA SER A 114 13.13 -12.89 -11.80
C SER A 114 14.20 -13.97 -11.75
N PHE A 115 15.33 -13.77 -12.43
CA PHE A 115 16.44 -14.71 -12.43
C PHE A 115 16.99 -14.95 -11.02
N THR A 116 17.21 -13.90 -10.23
CA THR A 116 17.67 -14.02 -8.84
C THR A 116 16.67 -14.77 -7.98
N VAL A 117 15.36 -14.50 -8.13
CA VAL A 117 14.31 -15.19 -7.40
C VAL A 117 14.27 -16.68 -7.74
N GLU A 118 14.28 -17.04 -9.03
CA GLU A 118 14.33 -18.44 -9.48
C GLU A 118 15.59 -19.16 -8.94
N CYS A 119 16.75 -18.50 -9.00
CA CYS A 119 17.97 -19.04 -8.40
C CYS A 119 17.79 -19.32 -6.90
N LEU A 120 17.23 -18.37 -6.14
CA LEU A 120 16.99 -18.52 -4.70
C LEU A 120 15.98 -19.62 -4.36
N GLN A 121 15.02 -19.89 -5.26
CA GLN A 121 14.02 -20.94 -5.05
C GLN A 121 14.62 -22.35 -5.04
N ASN A 122 15.84 -22.57 -5.55
CA ASN A 122 16.53 -23.87 -5.42
C ASN A 122 16.70 -24.33 -3.96
N TRP A 123 16.82 -23.38 -3.03
CA TRP A 123 16.97 -23.68 -1.61
C TRP A 123 15.64 -23.76 -0.85
N LEU A 124 14.52 -23.44 -1.50
CA LEU A 124 13.19 -23.42 -0.88
C LEU A 124 12.41 -24.69 -1.24
N PRO A 125 12.17 -25.60 -0.28
CA PRO A 125 11.46 -26.87 -0.52
C PRO A 125 10.08 -26.75 -1.13
N ALA A 126 9.40 -25.63 -0.83
CA ALA A 126 8.03 -25.36 -1.23
C ALA A 126 7.93 -24.75 -2.64
N ARG A 127 9.08 -24.52 -3.31
CA ARG A 127 9.15 -23.87 -4.62
C ARG A 127 9.95 -24.74 -5.58
N VAL A 128 9.61 -24.64 -6.85
CA VAL A 128 10.32 -25.34 -7.93
C VAL A 128 10.73 -24.28 -8.94
N PRO A 129 12.03 -24.00 -9.11
CA PRO A 129 12.48 -23.02 -10.08
C PRO A 129 12.22 -23.50 -11.51
N SER A 130 11.88 -22.57 -12.40
CA SER A 130 11.34 -22.87 -13.74
C SER A 130 11.84 -21.90 -14.80
N ASN A 131 12.34 -22.44 -15.92
CA ASN A 131 12.74 -21.63 -17.08
C ASN A 131 11.54 -20.98 -17.78
N ILE A 132 10.35 -21.60 -17.68
CA ILE A 132 9.10 -21.03 -18.20
C ILE A 132 8.65 -19.85 -17.37
N ASP A 133 8.75 -19.94 -16.04
CA ASP A 133 8.37 -18.85 -15.15
C ASP A 133 9.30 -17.66 -15.36
N LEU A 134 10.60 -17.91 -15.47
CA LEU A 134 11.57 -16.91 -15.88
C LEU A 134 11.18 -16.24 -17.21
N ALA A 135 10.84 -17.03 -18.25
CA ALA A 135 10.45 -16.49 -19.55
C ALA A 135 9.15 -15.67 -19.48
N CYS A 136 8.16 -16.13 -18.71
CA CYS A 136 6.88 -15.45 -18.50
C CYS A 136 7.07 -14.11 -17.77
N ASN A 137 7.86 -14.11 -16.70
CA ASN A 137 8.17 -12.92 -15.90
C ASN A 137 8.94 -11.87 -16.73
N ILE A 138 9.95 -12.31 -17.51
CA ILE A 138 10.67 -11.45 -18.46
C ILE A 138 9.71 -10.86 -19.50
N SER A 139 8.83 -11.68 -20.05
CA SER A 139 7.82 -11.23 -21.04
C SER A 139 6.86 -10.21 -20.45
N GLY A 140 6.39 -10.42 -19.22
CA GLY A 140 5.58 -9.45 -18.49
C GLY A 140 6.30 -8.12 -18.30
N SER A 141 7.56 -8.16 -17.83
CA SER A 141 8.40 -6.97 -17.67
C SER A 141 8.58 -6.22 -18.99
N ALA A 142 8.82 -6.94 -20.10
CA ALA A 142 8.94 -6.36 -21.44
C ALA A 142 7.64 -5.66 -21.88
N ILE A 143 6.49 -6.32 -21.74
CA ILE A 143 5.18 -5.76 -22.08
C ILE A 143 4.93 -4.48 -21.27
N GLY A 144 5.14 -4.51 -19.96
CA GLY A 144 5.00 -3.34 -19.10
C GLY A 144 5.89 -2.17 -19.54
N ALA A 145 7.16 -2.45 -19.84
CA ALA A 145 8.13 -1.46 -20.28
C ALA A 145 7.74 -0.83 -21.63
N VAL A 146 7.26 -1.63 -22.59
CA VAL A 146 6.75 -1.14 -23.89
C VAL A 146 5.50 -0.27 -23.69
N LEU A 147 4.57 -0.69 -22.83
CA LEU A 147 3.38 0.11 -22.50
C LEU A 147 3.76 1.46 -21.88
N ALA A 148 4.82 1.53 -21.06
CA ALA A 148 5.32 2.78 -20.50
C ALA A 148 5.89 3.71 -21.59
N VAL A 149 6.56 3.18 -22.62
CA VAL A 149 7.04 4.00 -23.76
C VAL A 149 5.86 4.57 -24.54
N TRP A 150 4.81 3.77 -24.78
CA TRP A 150 3.68 4.17 -25.62
C TRP A 150 2.66 5.06 -24.92
N LYS A 151 2.30 4.73 -23.67
CA LYS A 151 1.22 5.37 -22.90
C LYS A 151 1.71 6.03 -21.61
N GLY A 152 2.98 5.90 -21.25
CA GLY A 152 3.51 6.44 -20.00
C GLY A 152 3.44 7.96 -19.90
N LYS A 153 3.70 8.70 -20.99
CA LYS A 153 3.61 10.18 -20.99
C LYS A 153 2.21 10.70 -20.60
N PRO A 154 1.10 10.31 -21.27
CA PRO A 154 -0.24 10.79 -20.90
C PRO A 154 -0.67 10.31 -19.52
N ILE A 155 -0.39 9.04 -19.17
CA ILE A 155 -0.70 8.50 -17.83
C ILE A 155 0.02 9.31 -16.75
N PHE A 156 1.33 9.52 -16.91
CA PHE A 156 2.13 10.26 -15.94
C PHE A 156 1.65 11.70 -15.77
N ARG A 157 1.31 12.39 -16.87
CA ARG A 157 0.75 13.75 -16.81
C ARG A 157 -0.57 13.77 -16.03
N ARG A 158 -1.49 12.85 -16.31
CA ARG A 158 -2.78 12.76 -15.63
C ARG A 158 -2.62 12.46 -14.14
N VAL A 159 -1.71 11.54 -13.79
CA VAL A 159 -1.38 11.24 -12.38
C VAL A 159 -0.79 12.47 -11.69
N ALA A 160 0.15 13.18 -12.32
CA ALA A 160 0.74 14.39 -11.75
C ALA A 160 -0.30 15.51 -11.54
N GLN A 161 -1.24 15.68 -12.47
CA GLN A 161 -2.35 16.64 -12.35
C GLN A 161 -3.30 16.25 -11.20
N LEU A 162 -3.69 14.98 -11.11
CA LEU A 162 -4.52 14.48 -10.01
C LEU A 162 -3.84 14.66 -8.65
N GLN A 163 -2.54 14.39 -8.57
CA GLN A 163 -1.77 14.63 -7.34
C GLN A 163 -1.74 16.12 -6.97
N GLN A 164 -1.57 17.02 -7.93
CA GLN A 164 -1.58 18.46 -7.66
C GLN A 164 -2.95 18.97 -7.22
N ALA A 165 -4.03 18.36 -7.74
CA ALA A 165 -5.38 18.70 -7.33
C ALA A 165 -5.71 18.15 -5.93
N LEU A 166 -5.32 16.89 -5.65
CA LEU A 166 -5.73 16.17 -4.44
C LEU A 166 -4.79 16.38 -3.25
N LEU A 167 -3.48 16.39 -3.49
CA LEU A 167 -2.47 16.33 -2.44
C LEU A 167 -1.96 17.71 -2.04
N ALA A 168 -1.71 17.87 -0.74
CA ALA A 168 -1.02 19.02 -0.19
C ALA A 168 0.42 19.10 -0.76
N PRO A 169 0.99 20.31 -0.94
CA PRO A 169 2.32 20.50 -1.52
C PRO A 169 3.46 20.17 -0.52
N ILE A 170 3.35 19.04 0.18
CA ILE A 170 4.30 18.56 1.19
C ILE A 170 5.39 17.67 0.57
N PRO A 171 6.59 17.59 1.20
CA PRO A 171 7.64 16.68 0.76
C PRO A 171 7.20 15.21 0.84
N HIS A 172 7.53 14.43 -0.20
CA HIS A 172 7.26 12.99 -0.24
C HIS A 172 5.78 12.60 -0.02
N ALA A 173 4.83 13.43 -0.47
CA ALA A 173 3.39 13.12 -0.41
C ALA A 173 3.08 11.76 -1.08
N GLU A 174 3.84 11.40 -2.12
CA GLU A 174 3.67 10.15 -2.84
C GLU A 174 4.05 8.92 -2.00
N LEU A 175 5.02 9.05 -1.10
CA LEU A 175 5.35 7.99 -0.14
C LEU A 175 4.20 7.79 0.85
N GLY A 176 3.60 8.89 1.33
CA GLY A 176 2.39 8.84 2.15
C GLY A 176 1.23 8.13 1.43
N LEU A 177 1.05 8.37 0.13
CA LEU A 177 0.04 7.68 -0.67
C LEU A 177 0.32 6.17 -0.77
N VAL A 178 1.57 5.77 -0.93
CA VAL A 178 1.96 4.34 -0.89
C VAL A 178 1.67 3.74 0.49
N LEU A 179 1.95 4.46 1.58
CA LEU A 179 1.60 4.01 2.93
C LEU A 179 0.08 3.87 3.12
N ILE A 180 -0.75 4.78 2.60
CA ILE A 180 -2.21 4.62 2.61
C ILE A 180 -2.64 3.38 1.82
N ALA A 181 -2.07 3.18 0.63
CA ALA A 181 -2.36 2.00 -0.19
C ALA A 181 -1.98 0.71 0.55
N MET A 182 -0.82 0.67 1.19
CA MET A 182 -0.39 -0.45 2.04
C MET A 182 -1.36 -0.68 3.22
N TRP A 183 -1.84 0.39 3.86
CA TRP A 183 -2.84 0.27 4.93
C TRP A 183 -4.18 -0.27 4.43
N LEU A 184 -4.62 0.11 3.21
CA LEU A 184 -5.83 -0.46 2.61
C LEU A 184 -5.66 -1.95 2.33
N LEU A 185 -4.46 -2.39 1.93
CA LEU A 185 -4.17 -3.82 1.75
C LEU A 185 -4.29 -4.61 3.06
N THR A 186 -4.02 -4.01 4.23
CA THR A 186 -4.20 -4.71 5.52
C THR A 186 -5.68 -5.01 5.80
N GLN A 187 -6.61 -4.26 5.19
CA GLN A 187 -8.04 -4.51 5.34
C GLN A 187 -8.50 -5.78 4.62
N LEU A 188 -7.66 -6.35 3.75
CA LEU A 188 -7.93 -7.64 3.11
C LEU A 188 -7.67 -8.83 4.04
N SER A 189 -7.01 -8.63 5.20
CA SER A 189 -6.73 -9.71 6.14
C SER A 189 -7.87 -9.86 7.16
N PRO A 190 -8.71 -10.91 7.07
CA PRO A 190 -9.84 -11.10 8.00
C PRO A 190 -9.40 -11.41 9.44
N GLU A 191 -8.14 -11.78 9.65
CA GLU A 191 -7.58 -12.15 10.96
C GLU A 191 -7.31 -10.95 11.85
N THR A 192 -7.05 -9.80 11.24
CA THR A 192 -6.74 -8.57 11.98
C THR A 192 -8.01 -7.95 12.55
N LEU A 193 -7.92 -7.41 13.77
CA LEU A 193 -8.95 -6.50 14.29
C LEU A 193 -9.20 -5.38 13.26
N LEU A 194 -10.43 -4.85 13.21
CA LEU A 194 -10.75 -3.76 12.30
C LEU A 194 -9.76 -2.59 12.49
N PHE A 195 -9.12 -2.14 11.40
CA PHE A 195 -8.06 -1.12 11.42
C PHE A 195 -6.82 -1.45 12.27
N GLY A 196 -6.78 -2.61 12.93
CA GLY A 196 -5.68 -3.04 13.77
C GLY A 196 -4.41 -3.26 12.96
N VAL A 197 -3.42 -2.43 13.21
CA VAL A 197 -2.07 -2.53 12.64
C VAL A 197 -1.04 -2.53 13.76
N GLY A 198 0.15 -3.08 13.49
CA GLY A 198 1.23 -3.16 14.47
C GLY A 198 1.23 -4.41 15.33
N ASP A 199 0.46 -5.44 14.99
CA ASP A 199 0.48 -6.71 15.71
C ASP A 199 1.82 -7.41 15.51
N LEU A 200 2.65 -7.44 16.56
CA LEU A 200 3.95 -8.09 16.58
C LEU A 200 3.92 -9.46 17.23
N ARG A 201 2.78 -9.89 17.79
CA ARG A 201 2.68 -11.12 18.58
C ARG A 201 3.11 -12.34 17.78
N GLN A 202 2.59 -12.49 16.57
CA GLN A 202 2.94 -13.62 15.71
C GLN A 202 4.36 -13.50 15.10
N VAL A 203 4.87 -12.27 14.93
CA VAL A 203 6.19 -12.02 14.33
C VAL A 203 7.31 -12.31 15.33
N LEU A 204 7.12 -11.91 16.59
CA LEU A 204 8.12 -12.04 17.66
C LEU A 204 7.83 -13.19 18.62
N GLY A 205 6.74 -13.94 18.42
CA GLY A 205 6.32 -15.02 19.32
C GLY A 205 5.88 -14.52 20.69
N LEU A 206 5.31 -13.32 20.78
CA LEU A 206 4.86 -12.74 22.05
C LEU A 206 3.52 -13.38 22.47
N THR A 207 3.42 -13.71 23.75
CA THR A 207 2.14 -14.07 24.36
C THR A 207 1.33 -12.82 24.67
N PRO A 208 -0.01 -12.84 24.51
CA PRO A 208 -0.84 -11.73 24.94
C PRO A 208 -0.63 -11.44 26.42
N ALA A 209 -0.39 -10.17 26.77
CA ALA A 209 -0.17 -9.78 28.15
C ALA A 209 -1.44 -9.87 29.01
N VAL A 210 -2.61 -9.76 28.37
CA VAL A 210 -3.92 -9.81 29.04
C VAL A 210 -4.63 -11.12 28.67
N PRO A 211 -5.10 -11.90 29.66
CA PRO A 211 -5.87 -13.11 29.37
C PRO A 211 -7.22 -12.75 28.74
N TYR A 212 -7.78 -13.65 27.94
CA TYR A 212 -9.07 -13.42 27.31
C TYR A 212 -10.18 -13.33 28.36
N ALA A 213 -10.85 -12.17 28.40
CA ALA A 213 -12.09 -11.95 29.11
C ALA A 213 -12.98 -11.04 28.23
N ALA A 214 -14.24 -11.43 28.00
CA ALA A 214 -15.10 -10.73 27.04
C ALA A 214 -15.23 -9.21 27.30
N PRO A 215 -15.42 -8.72 28.55
CA PRO A 215 -15.47 -7.28 28.81
C PRO A 215 -14.15 -6.56 28.52
N ALA A 216 -13.01 -7.19 28.86
CA ALA A 216 -11.69 -6.63 28.62
C ALA A 216 -11.38 -6.58 27.11
N PHE A 217 -11.70 -7.64 26.38
CA PHE A 217 -11.54 -7.69 24.93
C PHE A 217 -12.38 -6.61 24.24
N PHE A 218 -13.65 -6.44 24.63
CA PHE A 218 -14.51 -5.39 24.11
C PHE A 218 -13.89 -3.99 24.26
N MET A 219 -13.39 -3.66 25.45
CA MET A 219 -12.75 -2.36 25.72
C MET A 219 -11.46 -2.16 24.92
N LEU A 220 -10.61 -3.19 24.84
CA LEU A 220 -9.36 -3.14 24.09
C LEU A 220 -9.61 -3.02 22.58
N GLU A 221 -10.54 -3.79 22.03
CA GLU A 221 -10.96 -3.72 20.63
C GLU A 221 -11.50 -2.31 20.28
N THR A 222 -12.37 -1.76 21.12
CA THR A 222 -12.83 -0.37 20.96
C THR A 222 -11.66 0.61 20.96
N GLY A 223 -10.74 0.50 21.91
CA GLY A 223 -9.56 1.36 22.01
C GLY A 223 -8.66 1.28 20.78
N VAL A 224 -8.37 0.06 20.30
CA VAL A 224 -7.61 -0.19 19.07
C VAL A 224 -8.25 0.53 17.88
N ILE A 225 -9.57 0.40 17.72
CA ILE A 225 -10.30 0.99 16.58
C ILE A 225 -10.32 2.51 16.69
N VAL A 226 -10.60 3.08 17.87
CA VAL A 226 -10.56 4.53 18.09
C VAL A 226 -9.18 5.09 17.71
N CYS A 227 -8.11 4.50 18.25
CA CYS A 227 -6.75 4.94 17.97
C CYS A 227 -6.44 4.86 16.47
N ASN A 228 -6.69 3.72 15.84
CA ASN A 228 -6.33 3.53 14.43
C ASN A 228 -7.21 4.34 13.47
N THR A 229 -8.48 4.60 13.79
CA THR A 229 -9.34 5.55 13.06
C THR A 229 -8.76 6.96 13.11
N ILE A 230 -8.32 7.42 14.29
CA ILE A 230 -7.67 8.73 14.44
C ILE A 230 -6.38 8.78 13.63
N VAL A 231 -5.52 7.76 13.74
CA VAL A 231 -4.25 7.68 13.00
C VAL A 231 -4.49 7.82 11.51
N ILE A 232 -5.27 6.91 10.91
CA ILE A 232 -5.41 6.89 9.46
C ILE A 232 -6.19 8.10 8.96
N GLY A 233 -7.18 8.59 9.72
CA GLY A 233 -7.94 9.78 9.36
C GLY A 233 -7.08 11.04 9.35
N LEU A 234 -6.25 11.25 10.39
CA LEU A 234 -5.33 12.39 10.44
C LEU A 234 -4.19 12.23 9.44
N PHE A 235 -3.66 11.02 9.23
CA PHE A 235 -2.65 10.73 8.22
C PHE A 235 -3.16 11.04 6.81
N THR A 236 -4.38 10.62 6.46
CA THR A 236 -4.97 10.96 5.16
C THR A 236 -5.25 12.45 5.06
N ARG A 237 -5.72 13.11 6.14
CA ARG A 237 -5.95 14.56 6.14
C ARG A 237 -4.69 15.37 5.88
N THR A 238 -3.54 14.97 6.43
CA THR A 238 -2.27 15.70 6.23
C THR A 238 -1.78 15.60 4.80
N LEU A 239 -2.14 14.55 4.07
CA LEU A 239 -1.84 14.43 2.64
C LEU A 239 -2.77 15.24 1.74
N LEU A 240 -3.98 15.58 2.18
CA LEU A 240 -4.97 16.28 1.34
C LEU A 240 -4.75 17.80 1.32
N ALA A 241 -4.85 18.40 0.14
CA ALA A 241 -4.84 19.85 -0.02
C ALA A 241 -6.11 20.48 0.60
N ASP A 242 -5.98 21.69 1.16
CA ASP A 242 -7.08 22.40 1.84
C ASP A 242 -8.25 22.81 0.93
N ARG A 243 -8.06 22.73 -0.39
CA ARG A 243 -9.09 23.05 -1.40
C ARG A 243 -10.12 21.95 -1.59
N ASN A 244 -9.80 20.73 -1.19
CA ASN A 244 -10.69 19.58 -1.34
C ASN A 244 -11.56 19.47 -0.10
N ALA A 245 -12.86 19.25 -0.27
CA ALA A 245 -13.79 18.96 0.83
C ALA A 245 -13.29 17.74 1.62
N PRO A 246 -12.46 17.93 2.67
CA PRO A 246 -11.59 16.87 3.14
C PRO A 246 -12.40 15.84 3.92
N HIS A 247 -13.50 16.27 4.52
CA HIS A 247 -14.48 15.42 5.19
C HIS A 247 -15.15 14.44 4.22
N LEU A 248 -15.50 14.85 3.00
CA LEU A 248 -16.10 13.96 2.01
C LEU A 248 -15.10 12.92 1.51
N VAL A 249 -13.85 13.34 1.27
CA VAL A 249 -12.78 12.42 0.87
C VAL A 249 -12.48 11.41 1.97
N LEU A 250 -12.37 11.85 3.23
CA LEU A 250 -12.16 10.98 4.38
C LEU A 250 -13.33 10.01 4.57
N PHE A 251 -14.57 10.50 4.48
CA PHE A 251 -15.76 9.64 4.55
C PHE A 251 -15.73 8.56 3.46
N SER A 252 -15.45 8.96 2.22
CA SER A 252 -15.36 8.05 1.07
C SER A 252 -14.22 7.04 1.24
N PHE A 253 -13.09 7.47 1.79
CA PHE A 253 -11.95 6.61 2.12
C PHE A 253 -12.29 5.57 3.18
N PHE A 254 -12.95 5.95 4.27
CA PHE A 254 -13.39 4.99 5.30
C PHE A 254 -14.45 4.03 4.75
N MET A 255 -15.40 4.51 3.95
CA MET A 255 -16.37 3.62 3.29
C MET A 255 -15.70 2.61 2.37
N LEU A 256 -14.69 3.04 1.60
CA LEU A 256 -13.88 2.14 0.78
C LEU A 256 -13.14 1.10 1.64
N ALA A 257 -12.53 1.51 2.76
CA ALA A 257 -11.82 0.61 3.66
C ALA A 257 -12.77 -0.44 4.27
N LEU A 258 -13.96 -0.03 4.70
CA LEU A 258 -14.99 -0.94 5.23
C LEU A 258 -15.57 -1.85 4.15
N ALA A 259 -15.74 -1.36 2.92
CA ALA A 259 -16.17 -2.17 1.78
C ALA A 259 -15.11 -3.23 1.43
N ILE A 260 -13.83 -2.86 1.41
CA ILE A 260 -12.71 -3.80 1.22
C ILE A 260 -12.73 -4.85 2.32
N ARG A 261 -12.88 -4.45 3.60
CA ARG A 261 -12.95 -5.38 4.74
C ARG A 261 -14.13 -6.35 4.61
N THR A 262 -15.30 -5.85 4.22
CA THR A 262 -16.52 -6.65 4.06
C THR A 262 -16.40 -7.63 2.89
N LEU A 263 -15.91 -7.16 1.75
CA LEU A 263 -15.69 -8.00 0.57
C LEU A 263 -14.63 -9.06 0.85
N ALA A 264 -13.54 -8.69 1.55
CA ALA A 264 -12.53 -9.63 1.99
C ALA A 264 -13.15 -10.71 2.87
N ALA A 265 -13.87 -10.34 3.94
CA ALA A 265 -14.54 -11.32 4.80
C ALA A 265 -15.51 -12.24 4.01
N ALA A 266 -16.30 -11.67 3.08
CA ALA A 266 -17.25 -12.42 2.26
C ALA A 266 -16.59 -13.45 1.32
N VAL A 267 -15.51 -13.05 0.66
CA VAL A 267 -14.81 -13.88 -0.35
C VAL A 267 -13.85 -14.86 0.32
N LEU A 268 -13.23 -14.45 1.42
CA LEU A 268 -12.13 -15.17 2.05
C LEU A 268 -12.59 -16.07 3.20
N VAL A 269 -13.63 -15.70 3.95
CA VAL A 269 -14.15 -16.51 5.06
C VAL A 269 -15.42 -17.22 4.61
N ALA A 270 -16.52 -16.49 4.52
CA ALA A 270 -17.77 -16.95 3.95
C ALA A 270 -18.71 -15.76 3.71
N PRO A 271 -19.60 -15.81 2.70
CA PRO A 271 -20.53 -14.71 2.42
C PRO A 271 -21.45 -14.35 3.59
N HIS A 272 -21.84 -15.32 4.43
CA HIS A 272 -22.69 -15.08 5.59
C HIS A 272 -21.94 -14.39 6.76
N ASP A 273 -20.62 -14.51 6.80
CA ASP A 273 -19.75 -13.89 7.81
C ASP A 273 -19.15 -12.55 7.32
N ALA A 274 -19.65 -12.00 6.22
CA ALA A 274 -19.14 -10.76 5.61
C ALA A 274 -19.08 -9.57 6.58
N LEU A 275 -19.99 -9.54 7.57
CA LEU A 275 -20.09 -8.50 8.60
C LEU A 275 -19.65 -8.99 9.99
N ALA A 276 -19.03 -10.17 10.10
CA ALA A 276 -18.56 -10.72 11.38
C ALA A 276 -17.51 -9.81 12.07
N TRP A 277 -16.80 -8.98 11.30
CA TRP A 277 -15.88 -7.97 11.81
C TRP A 277 -16.58 -6.78 12.52
N LEU A 278 -17.90 -6.57 12.31
CA LEU A 278 -18.67 -5.49 12.93
C LEU A 278 -19.16 -5.90 14.33
N THR A 279 -18.22 -6.25 15.19
CA THR A 279 -18.47 -6.58 16.61
C THR A 279 -19.04 -5.36 17.36
N PRO A 280 -19.61 -5.57 18.57
CA PRO A 280 -20.01 -4.45 19.43
C PRO A 280 -18.87 -3.47 19.72
N GLY A 281 -17.66 -3.99 19.97
CA GLY A 281 -16.47 -3.18 20.21
C GLY A 281 -16.07 -2.36 18.99
N ALA A 282 -16.21 -2.94 17.79
CA ALA A 282 -15.96 -2.24 16.53
C ALA A 282 -16.99 -1.16 16.23
N ARG A 283 -18.28 -1.43 16.46
CA ARG A 283 -19.33 -0.42 16.27
C ARG A 283 -19.11 0.80 17.17
N LEU A 284 -18.82 0.56 18.45
CA LEU A 284 -18.56 1.64 19.39
C LEU A 284 -17.25 2.36 19.06
N GLY A 285 -16.20 1.62 18.68
CA GLY A 285 -14.91 2.17 18.28
C GLY A 285 -15.00 3.07 17.06
N LEU A 286 -15.76 2.68 16.03
CA LEU A 286 -16.02 3.51 14.84
C LEU A 286 -16.77 4.80 15.20
N LEU A 287 -17.76 4.71 16.09
CA LEU A 287 -18.54 5.88 16.52
C LEU A 287 -17.65 6.87 17.30
N ILE A 288 -16.97 6.40 18.35
CA ILE A 288 -16.10 7.25 19.17
C ILE A 288 -14.93 7.78 18.32
N GLY A 289 -14.30 6.91 17.53
CA GLY A 289 -13.20 7.29 16.63
C GLY A 289 -13.61 8.33 15.60
N GLY A 290 -14.81 8.21 15.04
CA GLY A 290 -15.37 9.18 14.09
C GLY A 290 -15.65 10.54 14.72
N VAL A 291 -16.23 10.56 15.93
CA VAL A 291 -16.47 11.80 16.69
C VAL A 291 -15.14 12.47 17.06
N LEU A 292 -14.20 11.72 17.66
CA LEU A 292 -12.90 12.25 18.06
C LEU A 292 -12.09 12.73 16.85
N LEU A 293 -12.08 11.97 15.75
CA LEU A 293 -11.43 12.39 14.51
C LEU A 293 -12.04 13.71 14.03
N SER A 294 -13.37 13.84 14.00
CA SER A 294 -14.05 15.07 13.56
C SER A 294 -13.65 16.29 14.39
N LEU A 295 -13.50 16.14 15.71
CA LEU A 295 -13.00 17.19 16.60
C LEU A 295 -11.51 17.50 16.34
N LEU A 296 -10.67 16.48 16.19
CA LEU A 296 -9.23 16.63 15.93
C LEU A 296 -8.95 17.26 14.56
N LEU A 297 -9.84 17.08 13.58
CA LEU A 297 -9.76 17.75 12.28
C LEU A 297 -9.91 19.27 12.38
N LEU A 298 -10.45 19.82 13.47
CA LEU A 298 -10.53 21.26 13.72
C LEU A 298 -9.20 21.87 14.17
N LEU A 299 -8.27 21.04 14.64
CA LEU A 299 -6.98 21.52 15.16
C LEU A 299 -6.02 21.97 14.05
N PRO A 300 -5.00 22.79 14.35
CA PRO A 300 -3.90 23.10 13.42
C PRO A 300 -3.11 21.86 12.98
N ALA A 301 -2.46 21.93 11.82
CA ALA A 301 -1.75 20.81 11.20
C ALA A 301 -0.69 20.16 12.11
N ALA A 302 0.07 20.96 12.86
CA ALA A 302 1.09 20.46 13.79
C ALA A 302 0.50 19.56 14.89
N LEU A 303 -0.62 19.98 15.50
CA LEU A 303 -1.30 19.19 16.53
C LEU A 303 -1.88 17.90 15.94
N ARG A 304 -2.43 17.95 14.71
CA ARG A 304 -2.93 16.73 14.03
C ARG A 304 -1.84 15.68 13.89
N ILE A 305 -0.63 16.07 13.50
CA ILE A 305 0.50 15.14 13.37
C ILE A 305 0.92 14.59 14.74
N GLY A 306 0.97 15.46 15.77
CA GLY A 306 1.25 15.03 17.14
C GLY A 306 0.24 13.99 17.64
N PHE A 307 -1.05 14.27 17.51
CA PHE A 307 -2.13 13.35 17.88
C PHE A 307 -2.09 12.06 17.05
N ALA A 308 -1.82 12.12 15.75
CA ALA A 308 -1.65 10.93 14.92
C ALA A 308 -0.48 10.06 15.40
N GLY A 309 0.66 10.65 15.76
CA GLY A 309 1.81 9.92 16.30
C GLY A 309 1.51 9.25 17.64
N VAL A 310 0.91 9.99 18.59
CA VAL A 310 0.52 9.44 19.90
C VAL A 310 -0.51 8.34 19.76
N ALA A 311 -1.55 8.54 18.93
CA ALA A 311 -2.57 7.53 18.67
C ALA A 311 -1.98 6.29 17.99
N LEU A 312 -0.96 6.44 17.14
CA LEU A 312 -0.28 5.32 16.50
C LEU A 312 0.51 4.48 17.50
N MET A 313 1.23 5.12 18.42
CA MET A 313 1.94 4.44 19.50
C MET A 313 0.98 3.72 20.44
N ALA A 314 -0.09 4.42 20.87
CA ALA A 314 -1.12 3.85 21.74
C ALA A 314 -1.86 2.69 21.06
N GLY A 315 -2.29 2.85 19.81
CA GLY A 315 -2.96 1.81 19.03
C GLY A 315 -2.09 0.58 18.83
N THR A 316 -0.80 0.76 18.52
CA THR A 316 0.17 -0.35 18.40
C THR A 316 0.33 -1.08 19.72
N ALA A 317 0.45 -0.37 20.84
CA ALA A 317 0.52 -0.98 22.17
C ALA A 317 -0.75 -1.78 22.49
N LEU A 318 -1.93 -1.18 22.28
CA LEU A 318 -3.21 -1.82 22.52
C LEU A 318 -3.40 -3.10 21.69
N VAL A 319 -3.04 -3.09 20.41
CA VAL A 319 -3.12 -4.27 19.54
C VAL A 319 -2.31 -5.43 20.11
N ASN A 320 -1.11 -5.16 20.62
CA ASN A 320 -0.24 -6.20 21.20
C ASN A 320 -0.67 -6.64 22.62
N LEU A 321 -1.42 -5.81 23.34
CA LEU A 321 -2.02 -6.17 24.64
C LEU A 321 -3.31 -6.98 24.48
N THR A 322 -4.04 -6.76 23.38
CA THR A 322 -5.34 -7.40 23.16
C THR A 322 -5.15 -8.91 23.02
N PRO A 323 -5.98 -9.77 23.64
CA PRO A 323 -5.94 -11.20 23.38
C PRO A 323 -6.44 -11.53 21.95
N PRO A 324 -6.07 -12.69 21.37
CA PRO A 324 -6.57 -13.11 20.06
C PRO A 324 -8.11 -13.20 20.07
N ASN A 325 -8.73 -12.85 18.94
CA ASN A 325 -10.19 -12.96 18.80
C ASN A 325 -10.56 -14.44 18.55
N PRO A 326 -11.46 -15.05 19.33
CA PRO A 326 -11.92 -16.42 19.09
C PRO A 326 -12.50 -16.62 17.68
N TYR A 327 -13.15 -15.61 17.10
CA TYR A 327 -13.70 -15.69 15.74
C TYR A 327 -12.61 -15.65 14.66
N SER A 328 -11.52 -14.90 14.88
CA SER A 328 -10.40 -14.90 13.93
C SER A 328 -9.67 -16.24 13.91
N GLU A 329 -9.56 -16.93 15.04
CA GLU A 329 -8.95 -18.27 15.15
C GLU A 329 -9.70 -19.34 14.33
N ALA A 330 -11.04 -19.29 14.33
CA ALA A 330 -11.86 -20.20 13.51
C ALA A 330 -11.70 -19.94 12.01
N ALA A 331 -11.63 -18.66 11.60
CA ALA A 331 -11.32 -18.28 10.22
C ALA A 331 -9.89 -18.72 9.81
N LEU A 332 -8.91 -18.56 10.72
CA LEU A 332 -7.52 -18.99 10.58
C LEU A 332 -7.37 -20.50 10.36
N ALA A 333 -8.13 -21.31 11.10
CA ALA A 333 -8.10 -22.76 10.98
C ALA A 333 -8.55 -23.23 9.58
N THR A 334 -9.55 -22.56 9.02
CA THR A 334 -10.05 -22.81 7.65
C THR A 334 -9.03 -22.34 6.60
N TRP A 335 -8.33 -21.24 6.86
CA TRP A 335 -7.31 -20.65 5.96
C TRP A 335 -6.01 -21.44 5.85
N ARG A 336 -5.56 -22.08 6.95
CA ARG A 336 -4.34 -22.90 6.96
C ARG A 336 -4.43 -24.13 6.02
N GLN A 337 -5.62 -24.45 5.49
CA GLN A 337 -5.85 -25.60 4.61
C GLN A 337 -5.58 -25.35 3.11
N GLY A 338 -4.98 -24.22 2.70
CA GLY A 338 -3.96 -24.29 1.63
C GLY A 338 -4.17 -23.61 0.27
N HIS A 339 -4.87 -22.48 0.15
CA HIS A 339 -4.86 -21.71 -1.13
C HIS A 339 -4.37 -20.26 -1.06
N PHE A 340 -4.40 -19.60 0.11
CA PHE A 340 -4.07 -18.18 0.24
C PHE A 340 -2.94 -17.85 1.22
N LEU A 341 -2.08 -18.84 1.54
CA LEU A 341 -1.00 -18.69 2.54
C LEU A 341 -0.06 -17.50 2.22
N ASN A 342 0.32 -17.35 0.95
CA ASN A 342 1.20 -16.25 0.50
C ASN A 342 0.54 -14.88 0.72
N PHE A 343 -0.75 -14.78 0.39
CA PHE A 343 -1.53 -13.55 0.51
C PHE A 343 -1.81 -13.18 1.97
N ASN A 344 -2.12 -14.17 2.80
CA ASN A 344 -2.26 -14.01 4.25
C ASN A 344 -0.98 -13.46 4.87
N GLY A 345 0.14 -14.15 4.60
CA GLY A 345 1.44 -13.79 5.13
C GLY A 345 1.78 -12.34 4.78
N LEU A 346 1.62 -11.96 3.51
CA LEU A 346 1.91 -10.61 3.05
C LEU A 346 1.07 -9.56 3.77
N THR A 347 -0.26 -9.70 3.75
CA THR A 347 -1.16 -8.70 4.34
C THR A 347 -0.92 -8.58 5.85
N ARG A 348 -0.60 -9.69 6.52
CA ARG A 348 -0.17 -9.71 7.92
C ARG A 348 1.15 -8.98 8.15
N TRP A 349 2.20 -9.26 7.37
CA TRP A 349 3.49 -8.57 7.51
C TRP A 349 3.38 -7.07 7.24
N ILE A 350 2.61 -6.68 6.22
CA ILE A 350 2.29 -5.27 5.97
C ILE A 350 1.59 -4.68 7.20
N ALA A 351 0.57 -5.34 7.74
CA ALA A 351 -0.14 -4.87 8.94
C ALA A 351 0.78 -4.71 10.15
N SER A 352 1.65 -5.69 10.41
CA SER A 352 2.62 -5.66 11.51
C SER A 352 3.65 -4.53 11.37
N LEU A 353 4.18 -4.31 10.16
CA LEU A 353 5.25 -3.33 9.93
C LEU A 353 4.74 -1.92 9.66
N TRP A 354 3.47 -1.75 9.31
CA TRP A 354 2.93 -0.46 8.86
C TRP A 354 3.17 0.69 9.87
N PRO A 355 2.90 0.55 11.19
CA PRO A 355 3.14 1.62 12.15
C PRO A 355 4.60 2.07 12.21
N PHE A 356 5.52 1.13 12.03
CA PHE A 356 6.97 1.38 12.08
C PHE A 356 7.48 2.10 10.82
N LEU A 357 6.71 2.07 9.72
CA LEU A 357 6.97 2.87 8.52
C LEU A 357 6.24 4.22 8.57
N ALA A 358 5.02 4.25 9.10
CA ALA A 358 4.19 5.45 9.19
C ALA A 358 4.69 6.45 10.23
N LEU A 359 5.22 6.00 11.37
CA LEU A 359 5.70 6.89 12.44
C LEU A 359 6.93 7.72 12.03
N PRO A 360 8.00 7.14 11.42
CA PRO A 360 9.11 7.92 10.87
C PRO A 360 8.67 8.92 9.80
N TYR A 361 7.67 8.54 8.98
CA TYR A 361 7.11 9.45 7.98
C TYR A 361 6.40 10.64 8.61
N LEU A 362 5.51 10.40 9.58
CA LEU A 362 4.79 11.46 10.31
C LEU A 362 5.75 12.40 11.06
N THR A 363 6.77 11.84 11.72
CA THR A 363 7.77 12.64 12.45
C THR A 363 8.62 13.49 11.51
N ALA A 364 9.03 12.95 10.36
CA ALA A 364 9.76 13.71 9.34
C ALA A 364 8.91 14.85 8.74
N LEU A 365 7.60 14.63 8.58
CA LEU A 365 6.65 15.64 8.12
C LEU A 365 6.43 16.74 9.17
N GLY A 366 6.24 16.36 10.43
CA GLY A 366 6.00 17.30 11.54
C GLY A 366 7.16 18.25 11.83
N ARG A 367 8.40 17.88 11.48
CA ARG A 367 9.58 18.77 11.59
C ARG A 367 9.63 19.85 10.51
N ARG A 368 8.80 19.76 9.46
CA ARG A 368 8.83 20.62 8.27
C ARG A 368 7.60 21.51 8.13
N LEU A 369 6.63 21.35 9.02
CA LEU A 369 5.46 22.20 9.19
C LEU A 369 5.69 23.09 10.40
#